data_AF-A0A1I0SC15-F1
#
_entry.id   AF-A0A1I0SC15-F1
#
_cell.length_a   1.000
_cell.length_b   1.000
_cell.length_c   1.000
_cell.angle_alpha   90.00
_cell.angle_beta   90.00
_cell.angle_gamma   90.00
#
_symmetry.space_group_name_H-M   'P 1'
#
loop_
_entity.id
_entity.type
_entity.pdbx_description
1 polymer ?
#
loop_
_entity_poly.entity_id
_entity_poly.type
_entity_poly.pdbx_seq_one_letter_code
_entity_poly.pdbx_strand_id
1 'polypeptide(L)'
;MSEFFSVVNEFEELIERFDFKQPKKLWYPHLVALSKHIEDVFYCYVIARVYKHDGSLRTTMWVGPVDRPDDGLDSLSAHIKVDIGYTQLLDENFFLNCQKKIINLIEEGALTSLLASSRKELASPSVKNKRYEVYTHDLLPFFKQIVEATGNDKKVLGSKKKCEEVIEKEFSKLKGEQKAFFEKLGIKSTKEMIWELCYIYSL
;
A
#
# COMPACT_ATOMS: atom_id res chain seq x y z
N MET A 1 5.85 -17.60 15.14
CA MET A 1 5.73 -16.55 14.10
C MET A 1 6.69 -16.93 12.98
N SER A 2 6.29 -16.78 11.72
CA SER A 2 7.07 -17.19 10.54
C SER A 2 8.50 -16.63 10.59
N GLU A 3 9.53 -17.47 10.43
CA GLU A 3 10.94 -17.04 10.35
C GLU A 3 11.12 -15.93 9.31
N PHE A 4 10.36 -15.94 8.22
CA PHE A 4 10.45 -14.91 7.19
C PHE A 4 10.10 -13.49 7.68
N PHE A 5 9.28 -13.33 8.72
CA PHE A 5 8.95 -11.99 9.22
C PHE A 5 10.14 -11.29 9.89
N SER A 6 11.21 -12.02 10.25
CA SER A 6 12.44 -11.41 10.75
C SER A 6 13.19 -10.63 9.67
N VAL A 7 12.90 -10.85 8.38
CA VAL A 7 13.48 -10.08 7.26
C VAL A 7 13.27 -8.57 7.41
N VAL A 8 12.25 -8.15 8.15
CA VAL A 8 12.04 -6.72 8.44
C VAL A 8 13.16 -6.10 9.26
N ASN A 9 13.90 -6.89 10.04
CA ASN A 9 15.07 -6.42 10.77
C ASN A 9 16.21 -6.01 9.82
N GLU A 10 16.28 -6.59 8.62
CA GLU A 10 17.24 -6.18 7.58
C GLU A 10 16.91 -4.80 6.98
N PHE A 11 15.75 -4.23 7.32
CA PHE A 11 15.27 -2.92 6.90
C PHE A 11 15.17 -1.90 8.06
N GLU A 12 15.94 -2.10 9.14
CA GLU A 12 15.92 -1.26 10.34
C GLU A 12 16.16 0.23 10.05
N GLU A 13 17.15 0.57 9.21
CA GLU A 13 17.43 1.97 8.87
C GLU A 13 16.25 2.65 8.17
N LEU A 14 15.53 1.94 7.28
CA LEU A 14 14.32 2.49 6.66
C LEU A 14 13.26 2.83 7.72
N ILE A 15 13.10 1.97 8.73
CA ILE A 15 12.11 2.15 9.79
C ILE A 15 12.51 3.30 10.71
N GLU A 16 13.77 3.32 11.17
CA GLU A 16 14.23 4.23 12.20
C GLU A 16 14.58 5.62 11.67
N ARG A 17 15.26 5.69 10.51
CA ARG A 17 15.76 6.96 9.95
C ARG A 17 14.82 7.54 8.89
N PHE A 18 14.15 6.69 8.12
CA PHE A 18 13.30 7.12 7.01
C PHE A 18 11.80 7.02 7.31
N ASP A 19 11.41 6.71 8.56
CA ASP A 19 10.03 6.71 9.04
C ASP A 19 9.10 5.73 8.28
N PHE A 20 9.65 4.62 7.79
CA PHE A 20 8.83 3.55 7.25
C PHE A 20 8.10 2.79 8.37
N LYS A 21 6.82 2.52 8.14
CA LYS A 21 5.94 1.78 9.04
C LYS A 21 5.69 0.37 8.53
N GLN A 22 5.33 -0.52 9.44
CA GLN A 22 5.11 -1.93 9.17
C GLN A 22 3.61 -2.25 9.21
N PRO A 23 2.90 -2.33 8.05
CA PRO A 23 1.50 -2.76 7.98
C PRO A 23 1.37 -4.28 8.25
N LYS A 24 1.77 -4.74 9.44
CA LYS A 24 1.88 -6.17 9.80
C LYS A 24 0.61 -6.98 9.56
N LYS A 25 -0.57 -6.36 9.69
CA LYS A 25 -1.86 -7.02 9.46
C LYS A 25 -2.09 -7.39 7.98
N LEU A 26 -1.32 -6.81 7.05
CA LEU A 26 -1.45 -7.01 5.61
C LEU A 26 -0.36 -7.94 5.05
N TRP A 27 0.59 -8.40 5.88
CA TRP A 27 1.66 -9.29 5.44
C TRP A 27 1.12 -10.69 5.11
N TYR A 28 1.79 -11.34 4.17
CA TYR A 28 1.59 -12.74 3.85
C TYR A 28 2.78 -13.55 4.35
N PRO A 29 2.66 -14.88 4.54
CA PRO A 29 3.77 -15.71 5.02
C PRO A 29 5.08 -15.62 4.21
N HIS A 30 5.01 -15.10 2.98
CA HIS A 30 6.08 -15.03 2.00
C HIS A 30 6.30 -13.60 1.46
N LEU A 31 5.58 -12.62 2.00
CA LEU A 31 5.69 -11.20 1.63
C LEU A 31 5.55 -10.32 2.88
N VAL A 32 6.56 -9.50 3.12
CA VAL A 32 6.51 -8.41 4.09
C VAL A 32 6.56 -7.08 3.34
N ALA A 33 5.90 -6.08 3.91
CA ALA A 33 5.83 -4.74 3.33
C ALA A 33 6.16 -3.69 4.39
N LEU A 34 6.79 -2.61 3.92
CA LEU A 34 6.95 -1.35 4.63
C LEU A 34 6.20 -0.26 3.86
N SER A 35 5.65 0.72 4.58
CA SER A 35 4.93 1.85 4.00
C SER A 35 5.39 3.15 4.64
N LYS A 36 5.70 4.15 3.81
CA LYS A 36 6.00 5.51 4.23
C LYS A 36 4.97 6.45 3.61
N HIS A 37 4.28 7.23 4.43
CA HIS A 37 3.47 8.34 3.93
C HIS A 37 4.39 9.42 3.34
N ILE A 38 4.05 9.90 2.14
CA ILE A 38 4.78 11.00 1.50
C ILE A 38 3.98 12.29 1.67
N GLU A 39 2.78 12.34 1.09
CA GLU A 39 1.87 13.49 1.14
C GLU A 39 0.46 13.09 0.67
N ASP A 40 -0.58 13.75 1.16
CA ASP A 40 -1.99 13.46 0.84
C ASP A 40 -2.30 11.94 0.89
N VAL A 41 -2.61 11.34 -0.26
CA VAL A 41 -2.89 9.91 -0.40
C VAL A 41 -1.70 9.13 -0.96
N PHE A 42 -0.54 9.74 -1.15
CA PHE A 42 0.64 9.10 -1.77
C PHE A 42 1.58 8.51 -0.73
N TYR A 43 2.10 7.33 -1.07
CA TYR A 43 2.94 6.50 -0.24
C TYR A 43 4.13 5.98 -1.04
N CYS A 44 5.21 5.70 -0.33
CA CYS A 44 6.28 4.82 -0.77
C CYS A 44 6.11 3.47 -0.09
N TYR A 45 6.10 2.39 -0.87
CA TYR A 45 6.08 1.02 -0.35
C TYR A 45 7.38 0.31 -0.68
N VAL A 46 7.88 -0.47 0.27
CA VAL A 46 8.95 -1.45 0.03
C VAL A 46 8.36 -2.83 0.29
N ILE A 47 8.42 -3.70 -0.70
CA ILE A 47 7.89 -5.06 -0.63
C ILE A 47 9.05 -6.03 -0.79
N ALA A 48 9.28 -6.83 0.25
CA ALA A 48 10.26 -7.91 0.27
C ALA A 48 9.53 -9.26 0.24
N ARG A 49 9.98 -10.16 -0.63
CA ARG A 49 9.32 -11.43 -0.94
C ARG A 49 10.32 -12.57 -1.02
N VAL A 50 9.86 -13.74 -0.56
CA VAL A 50 10.41 -15.05 -0.90
C VAL A 50 9.38 -15.78 -1.75
N TYR A 51 9.73 -16.22 -2.96
CA TYR A 51 8.82 -16.97 -3.80
C TYR A 51 8.77 -18.44 -3.35
N LYS A 52 7.55 -18.96 -3.13
CA LYS A 52 7.36 -20.33 -2.62
C LYS A 52 7.80 -21.43 -3.57
N HIS A 53 7.87 -21.16 -4.87
CA HIS A 53 8.10 -22.17 -5.89
C HIS A 53 9.59 -22.48 -6.09
N ASP A 54 10.45 -21.47 -5.99
CA ASP A 54 11.88 -21.58 -6.26
C ASP A 54 12.77 -21.01 -5.14
N GLY A 55 12.17 -20.44 -4.09
CA GLY A 55 12.89 -19.77 -3.01
C GLY A 55 13.51 -18.44 -3.41
N SER A 56 13.23 -17.92 -4.61
CA SER A 56 13.84 -16.68 -5.09
C SER A 56 13.44 -15.49 -4.22
N LEU A 57 14.39 -14.59 -4.03
CA LEU A 57 14.22 -13.38 -3.23
C LEU A 57 13.98 -12.20 -4.16
N ARG A 58 13.05 -11.33 -3.79
CA ARG A 58 12.80 -10.08 -4.50
C ARG A 58 12.49 -8.95 -3.55
N THR A 59 13.07 -7.78 -3.84
CA THR A 59 12.67 -6.52 -3.22
C THR A 59 12.25 -5.54 -4.30
N THR A 60 11.11 -4.89 -4.08
CA THR A 60 10.58 -3.86 -4.98
C THR A 60 10.23 -2.63 -4.16
N MET A 61 10.42 -1.45 -4.76
CA MET A 61 9.96 -0.18 -4.22
C MET A 61 8.85 0.36 -5.12
N TRP A 62 7.86 1.01 -4.53
CA TRP A 62 6.71 1.53 -5.23
C TRP A 62 6.38 2.92 -4.74
N VAL A 63 6.00 3.81 -5.65
CA VAL A 63 5.49 5.14 -5.27
C VAL A 63 4.13 5.32 -5.94
N GLY A 64 3.10 5.51 -5.14
CA GLY A 64 1.73 5.56 -5.65
C GLY A 64 0.70 5.96 -4.60
N PRO A 65 -0.58 6.09 -4.99
CA PRO A 65 -1.64 6.41 -4.05
C PRO A 65 -1.87 5.25 -3.07
N VAL A 66 -2.64 5.51 -2.00
CA VAL A 66 -2.87 4.55 -0.91
C VAL A 66 -3.52 3.28 -1.46
N ASP A 67 -2.85 2.14 -1.27
CA ASP A 67 -3.38 0.86 -1.71
C ASP A 67 -2.69 -0.26 -0.93
N ARG A 68 -3.26 -1.46 -0.98
CA ARG A 68 -2.68 -2.63 -0.33
C ARG A 68 -1.28 -2.92 -0.90
N PRO A 69 -0.22 -3.00 -0.07
CA PRO A 69 1.15 -3.19 -0.56
C PRO A 69 1.44 -4.64 -0.92
N ASP A 70 0.90 -5.10 -2.04
CA ASP A 70 1.14 -6.42 -2.63
C ASP A 70 1.22 -6.37 -4.16
N ASP A 71 1.08 -7.50 -4.85
CA ASP A 71 1.14 -7.55 -6.32
C ASP A 71 -0.03 -6.81 -6.99
N GLY A 72 -1.10 -6.51 -6.25
CA GLY A 72 -2.23 -5.73 -6.73
C GLY A 72 -1.81 -4.31 -7.15
N LEU A 73 -0.69 -3.78 -6.65
CA LEU A 73 -0.15 -2.49 -7.07
C LEU A 73 0.15 -2.44 -8.58
N ASP A 74 0.57 -3.53 -9.21
CA ASP A 74 0.81 -3.58 -10.68
C ASP A 74 -0.48 -3.31 -11.49
N SER A 75 -1.67 -3.44 -10.88
CA SER A 75 -2.94 -3.29 -11.57
C SER A 75 -3.38 -1.83 -11.78
N LEU A 76 -2.77 -0.87 -11.09
CA LEU A 76 -3.07 0.55 -11.24
C LEU A 76 -1.83 1.29 -11.76
N SER A 77 -1.94 1.96 -12.91
CA SER A 77 -0.79 2.62 -13.54
C SER A 77 -0.15 3.72 -12.70
N ALA A 78 -0.90 4.25 -11.72
CA ALA A 78 -0.41 5.27 -10.78
C ALA A 78 0.60 4.76 -9.76
N HIS A 79 0.80 3.45 -9.62
CA HIS A 79 1.86 2.88 -8.78
C HIS A 79 3.13 2.67 -9.61
N ILE A 80 4.09 3.56 -9.44
CA ILE A 80 5.37 3.50 -10.15
C ILE A 80 6.28 2.50 -9.44
N LYS A 81 6.55 1.38 -10.11
CA LYS A 81 7.42 0.30 -9.62
C LYS A 81 8.88 0.59 -9.94
N VAL A 82 9.75 0.33 -8.96
CA VAL A 82 11.20 0.30 -9.11
C VAL A 82 11.69 -1.07 -8.61
N ASP A 83 12.30 -1.83 -9.52
CA ASP A 83 12.93 -3.09 -9.15
C ASP A 83 14.24 -2.84 -8.38
N ILE A 84 14.27 -3.25 -7.12
CA ILE A 84 15.42 -3.04 -6.24
C ILE A 84 16.40 -4.20 -6.37
N GLY A 85 15.93 -5.43 -6.26
CA GLY A 85 16.77 -6.62 -6.40
C GLY A 85 15.97 -7.88 -6.65
N TYR A 86 16.62 -8.85 -7.30
CA TYR A 86 16.13 -10.20 -7.52
C TYR A 86 17.31 -11.18 -7.47
N THR A 87 17.14 -12.33 -6.81
CA THR A 87 18.12 -13.42 -6.84
C THR A 87 17.41 -14.78 -6.73
N GLN A 88 17.95 -15.77 -7.44
CA GLN A 88 17.56 -17.19 -7.29
C GLN A 88 18.50 -17.95 -6.34
N LEU A 89 19.62 -17.32 -5.96
CA LEU A 89 20.59 -17.89 -5.04
C LEU A 89 20.30 -17.41 -3.62
N LEU A 90 20.51 -18.29 -2.64
CA LEU A 90 20.48 -17.90 -1.24
C LEU A 90 21.61 -16.90 -0.99
N ASP A 91 21.23 -15.67 -0.64
CA ASP A 91 22.13 -14.59 -0.26
C ASP A 91 21.62 -13.99 1.06
N GLU A 92 22.35 -14.24 2.14
CA GLU A 92 22.02 -13.76 3.49
C GLU A 92 22.03 -12.24 3.57
N ASN A 93 22.79 -11.55 2.71
CA ASN A 93 22.88 -10.09 2.69
C ASN A 93 21.92 -9.44 1.68
N PHE A 94 21.08 -10.21 0.99
CA PHE A 94 20.25 -9.71 -0.10
C PHE A 94 19.36 -8.54 0.33
N PHE A 95 18.62 -8.69 1.44
CA PHE A 95 17.69 -7.66 1.91
C PHE A 95 18.42 -6.44 2.46
N LEU A 96 19.52 -6.62 3.19
CA LEU A 96 20.39 -5.53 3.65
C LEU A 96 20.95 -4.71 2.47
N ASN A 97 21.37 -5.38 1.40
CA ASN A 97 21.84 -4.71 0.19
C ASN A 97 20.71 -4.00 -0.55
N CYS A 98 19.50 -4.57 -0.56
CA CYS A 98 18.31 -3.89 -1.08
C CYS A 98 17.98 -2.63 -0.27
N GLN A 99 18.08 -2.67 1.06
CA GLN A 99 17.91 -1.50 1.93
C GLN A 99 18.89 -0.39 1.52
N LYS A 100 20.19 -0.68 1.39
CA LYS A 100 21.20 0.30 0.99
C LYS A 100 20.87 0.96 -0.34
N LYS A 101 20.43 0.17 -1.33
CA LYS A 101 20.01 0.69 -2.64
C LYS A 101 18.79 1.61 -2.53
N ILE A 102 17.80 1.25 -1.71
CA ILE A 102 16.62 2.10 -1.47
C ILE A 102 17.02 3.42 -0.80
N ILE A 103 17.87 3.37 0.23
CA ILE A 103 18.37 4.55 0.94
C ILE A 103 19.06 5.51 -0.05
N ASN A 104 19.98 5.01 -0.87
CA ASN A 104 20.66 5.84 -1.87
C ASN A 104 19.66 6.52 -2.82
N LEU A 105 18.66 5.77 -3.32
CA LEU A 105 17.61 6.34 -4.19
C LEU A 105 16.82 7.46 -3.48
N ILE A 106 16.50 7.28 -2.20
CA ILE A 106 15.77 8.29 -1.42
C ILE A 106 16.64 9.53 -1.20
N GLU A 107 17.90 9.35 -0.79
CA GLU A 107 18.86 10.44 -0.54
C GLU A 107 19.20 11.23 -1.81
N GLU A 108 19.23 10.58 -2.97
CA GLU A 108 19.38 11.21 -4.29
C GLU A 108 18.11 11.91 -4.79
N GLY A 109 17.01 11.87 -4.04
CA GLY A 109 15.77 12.59 -4.35
C GLY A 109 14.84 11.87 -5.33
N ALA A 110 15.00 10.55 -5.54
CA ALA A 110 14.17 9.80 -6.49
C ALA A 110 12.66 9.86 -6.15
N LEU A 111 12.30 9.95 -4.86
CA LEU A 111 10.91 10.02 -4.42
C LEU A 111 10.14 11.19 -5.05
N THR A 112 10.77 12.36 -5.19
CA THR A 112 10.13 13.54 -5.78
C THR A 112 9.72 13.31 -7.23
N SER A 113 10.62 12.73 -8.03
CA SER A 113 10.36 12.41 -9.44
C SER A 113 9.34 11.30 -9.61
N LEU A 114 9.42 10.25 -8.79
CA LEU A 114 8.47 9.13 -8.82
C LEU A 114 7.06 9.58 -8.41
N LEU A 115 6.95 10.43 -7.39
CA LEU A 115 5.70 11.03 -6.94
C LEU A 115 5.07 11.91 -8.02
N ALA A 116 5.87 12.75 -8.69
CA ALA A 116 5.39 13.57 -9.79
C ALA A 116 4.84 12.72 -10.94
N SER A 117 5.50 11.61 -11.28
CA SER A 117 5.02 10.66 -12.29
C SER A 117 3.74 9.95 -11.84
N SER A 118 3.68 9.49 -10.60
CA SER A 118 2.49 8.85 -10.02
C SER A 118 1.28 9.79 -10.04
N ARG A 119 1.45 11.07 -9.66
CA ARG A 119 0.40 12.09 -9.71
C ARG A 119 -0.15 12.27 -11.12
N LYS A 120 0.72 12.28 -12.13
CA LYS A 120 0.30 12.39 -13.55
C LYS A 120 -0.51 11.18 -13.98
N GLU A 121 -0.04 9.97 -13.65
CA GLU A 121 -0.75 8.72 -13.94
C GLU A 121 -2.11 8.62 -13.23
N LEU A 122 -2.20 9.09 -11.98
CA LEU A 122 -3.48 9.10 -11.26
C LEU A 122 -4.49 10.09 -11.87
N ALA A 123 -4.01 11.21 -12.42
CA ALA A 123 -4.87 12.21 -13.06
C ALA A 123 -5.25 11.84 -14.51
N SER A 124 -4.31 11.23 -15.23
CA SER A 124 -4.47 10.84 -16.63
C SER A 124 -3.63 9.59 -16.89
N PRO A 125 -4.20 8.38 -16.72
CA PRO A 125 -3.45 7.14 -16.78
C PRO A 125 -3.01 6.86 -18.20
N SER A 126 -1.76 6.43 -18.36
CA SER A 126 -1.24 5.95 -19.65
C SER A 126 -1.93 4.66 -20.09
N VAL A 127 -2.44 3.87 -19.14
CA VAL A 127 -3.22 2.65 -19.39
C VAL A 127 -4.57 2.74 -18.66
N LYS A 128 -5.64 3.00 -19.41
CA LYS A 128 -7.00 2.98 -18.86
C LYS A 128 -7.49 1.54 -18.75
N ASN A 129 -7.66 1.08 -17.52
CA ASN A 129 -8.22 -0.23 -17.22
C ASN A 129 -9.37 -0.10 -16.20
N LYS A 130 -10.11 -1.19 -16.00
CA LYS A 130 -11.25 -1.17 -15.07
C LYS A 130 -10.82 -0.87 -13.63
N ARG A 131 -9.60 -1.28 -13.25
CA ARG A 131 -9.02 -1.01 -11.92
C ARG A 131 -8.91 0.48 -11.67
N TYR A 132 -8.41 1.25 -12.64
CA TYR A 132 -8.31 2.70 -12.55
C TYR A 132 -9.69 3.33 -12.28
N GLU A 133 -10.70 3.01 -13.10
CA GLU A 133 -12.05 3.55 -12.94
C GLU A 133 -12.61 3.28 -11.53
N VAL A 134 -12.56 2.02 -11.10
CA VAL A 134 -13.06 1.61 -9.78
C VAL A 134 -12.27 2.29 -8.65
N TYR A 135 -10.96 2.43 -8.81
CA TYR A 135 -10.13 3.08 -7.81
C TYR A 135 -10.47 4.56 -7.67
N THR A 136 -10.53 5.30 -8.78
CA THR A 136 -10.69 6.76 -8.76
C THR A 136 -12.14 7.19 -8.52
N HIS A 137 -13.13 6.43 -8.97
CA HIS A 137 -14.55 6.79 -8.82
C HIS A 137 -15.16 6.25 -7.52
N ASP A 138 -14.76 5.06 -7.08
CA ASP A 138 -15.44 4.39 -5.97
C ASP A 138 -14.56 4.31 -4.71
N LEU A 139 -13.40 3.65 -4.80
CA LEU A 139 -12.60 3.30 -3.61
C LEU A 139 -11.94 4.51 -2.96
N LEU A 140 -11.21 5.32 -3.73
CA LEU A 140 -10.46 6.46 -3.22
C LEU A 140 -11.40 7.52 -2.63
N PRO A 141 -12.52 7.91 -3.28
CA PRO A 141 -13.47 8.85 -2.69
C PRO A 141 -14.12 8.32 -1.41
N PHE A 142 -14.53 7.04 -1.39
CA PHE A 142 -15.15 6.48 -0.20
C PHE A 142 -14.15 6.35 0.97
N PHE A 143 -12.90 5.97 0.70
CA PHE A 143 -11.82 6.03 1.70
C PHE A 143 -11.67 7.43 2.28
N LYS A 144 -11.61 8.49 1.45
CA LYS A 144 -11.51 9.88 1.92
C LYS A 144 -12.71 10.26 2.80
N GLN A 145 -13.92 9.85 2.41
CA GLN A 145 -15.12 10.05 3.22
C GLN A 145 -15.02 9.38 4.60
N ILE A 146 -14.46 8.17 4.70
CA ILE A 146 -14.25 7.51 6.01
C ILE A 146 -13.22 8.27 6.85
N VAL A 147 -12.11 8.71 6.25
CA VAL A 147 -11.12 9.52 6.96
C VAL A 147 -11.74 10.80 7.51
N GLU A 148 -12.56 11.49 6.72
CA GLU A 148 -13.29 12.68 7.16
C GLU A 148 -14.33 12.38 8.25
N ALA A 149 -15.11 11.31 8.10
CA ALA A 149 -16.14 10.91 9.05
C ALA A 149 -15.58 10.53 10.43
N THR A 150 -14.32 10.12 10.49
CA THR A 150 -13.60 9.85 11.75
C THR A 150 -12.88 11.07 12.31
N GLY A 151 -12.92 12.23 11.63
CA GLY A 151 -12.10 13.39 11.99
C GLY A 151 -10.60 13.09 11.93
N ASN A 152 -10.18 12.16 11.06
CA ASN A 152 -8.82 11.66 10.95
C ASN A 152 -8.28 11.01 12.26
N ASP A 153 -9.15 10.42 13.09
CA ASP A 153 -8.72 9.71 14.29
C ASP A 153 -8.01 8.40 13.91
N LYS A 154 -6.67 8.42 13.95
CA LYS A 154 -5.79 7.28 13.66
C LYS A 154 -6.10 6.07 14.56
N LYS A 155 -6.56 6.26 15.80
CA LYS A 155 -6.94 5.15 16.70
C LYS A 155 -8.21 4.44 16.23
N VAL A 156 -9.14 5.18 15.63
CA VAL A 156 -10.36 4.60 15.03
C VAL A 156 -9.99 3.89 13.74
N LEU A 157 -9.29 4.57 12.83
CA LEU A 157 -8.90 4.04 11.51
C LEU A 157 -8.03 2.76 11.62
N GLY A 158 -7.10 2.71 12.58
CA GLY A 158 -6.25 1.54 12.80
C GLY A 158 -6.95 0.34 13.47
N SER A 159 -8.13 0.57 14.06
CA SER A 159 -8.95 -0.46 14.71
C SER A 159 -9.97 -1.02 13.72
N LYS A 160 -9.78 -2.28 13.29
CA LYS A 160 -10.69 -2.94 12.34
C LYS A 160 -12.15 -2.82 12.74
N LYS A 161 -12.48 -3.20 13.98
CA LYS A 161 -13.84 -3.12 14.51
C LYS A 161 -14.42 -1.70 14.45
N LYS A 162 -13.72 -0.70 14.99
CA LYS A 162 -14.22 0.68 15.06
C LYS A 162 -14.34 1.31 13.67
N CYS A 163 -13.35 1.07 12.81
CA CYS A 163 -13.38 1.56 11.43
C CYS A 163 -14.51 0.93 10.63
N GLU A 164 -14.77 -0.38 10.79
CA GLU A 164 -15.87 -1.07 10.12
C GLU A 164 -17.25 -0.54 10.53
N GLU A 165 -17.44 -0.16 11.80
CA GLU A 165 -18.68 0.50 12.27
C GLU A 165 -18.92 1.84 11.54
N VAL A 166 -17.86 2.62 11.31
CA VAL A 166 -17.94 3.87 10.54
C VAL A 166 -18.20 3.59 9.07
N ILE A 167 -17.53 2.58 8.49
CA ILE A 167 -17.75 2.15 7.10
C ILE A 167 -19.21 1.75 6.88
N GLU A 168 -19.82 0.97 7.78
CA GLU A 168 -21.25 0.61 7.66
C GLU A 168 -22.17 1.83 7.69
N LYS A 169 -21.91 2.74 8.62
CA LYS A 169 -22.69 3.97 8.76
C LYS A 169 -22.63 4.80 7.49
N GLU A 170 -21.45 5.00 6.92
CA GLU A 170 -21.29 5.77 5.68
C GLU A 170 -21.78 5.01 4.44
N PHE A 171 -21.62 3.70 4.40
CA PHE A 171 -22.16 2.84 3.34
C PHE A 171 -23.68 3.00 3.23
N SER A 172 -24.40 3.04 4.36
CA SER A 172 -25.87 3.21 4.38
C SER A 172 -26.35 4.54 3.79
N LYS A 173 -25.45 5.53 3.68
CA LYS A 173 -25.74 6.87 3.17
C LYS A 173 -25.35 7.04 1.70
N LEU A 174 -24.69 6.06 1.09
CA LEU A 174 -24.30 6.11 -0.32
C LEU A 174 -25.51 6.32 -1.23
N LYS A 175 -25.30 6.98 -2.38
CA LYS A 175 -26.33 7.24 -3.39
C LYS A 175 -25.76 7.08 -4.79
N GLY A 176 -26.65 6.95 -5.79
CA GLY A 176 -26.27 6.93 -7.20
C GLY A 176 -25.39 5.74 -7.58
N GLU A 177 -24.46 5.97 -8.50
CA GLU A 177 -23.59 4.94 -9.09
C GLU A 177 -22.67 4.29 -8.06
N GLN A 178 -22.13 5.07 -7.12
CA GLN A 178 -21.24 4.57 -6.07
C GLN A 178 -21.97 3.57 -5.14
N LYS A 179 -23.25 3.83 -4.83
CA LYS A 179 -24.10 2.87 -4.09
C LYS A 179 -24.27 1.58 -4.88
N ALA A 180 -24.64 1.67 -6.16
CA ALA A 180 -24.85 0.50 -7.00
C ALA A 180 -23.58 -0.37 -7.12
N PHE A 181 -22.40 0.26 -7.22
CA PHE A 181 -21.12 -0.43 -7.20
C PHE A 181 -20.90 -1.20 -5.89
N PHE A 182 -20.98 -0.51 -4.74
CA PHE A 182 -20.69 -1.11 -3.44
C PHE A 182 -21.74 -2.13 -2.99
N GLU A 183 -23.01 -1.99 -3.40
CA GLU A 183 -24.05 -3.01 -3.21
C GLU A 183 -23.74 -4.30 -3.97
N LYS A 184 -23.26 -4.18 -5.21
CA LYS A 184 -22.82 -5.34 -6.02
C LYS A 184 -21.58 -6.01 -5.43
N LEU A 185 -20.65 -5.23 -4.89
CA LEU A 185 -19.44 -5.72 -4.23
C LEU A 185 -19.77 -6.41 -2.89
N GLY A 186 -20.79 -5.90 -2.19
CA GLY A 186 -21.23 -6.35 -0.88
C GLY A 186 -20.50 -5.65 0.27
N ILE A 187 -21.22 -5.44 1.38
CA ILE A 187 -20.70 -4.72 2.56
C ILE A 187 -19.46 -5.40 3.17
N LYS A 188 -19.40 -6.73 3.17
CA LYS A 188 -18.27 -7.49 3.74
C LYS A 188 -16.96 -7.15 3.01
N SER A 189 -16.97 -7.25 1.69
CA SER A 189 -15.82 -6.95 0.84
C SER A 189 -15.46 -5.47 0.92
N THR A 190 -16.47 -4.60 0.95
CA THR A 190 -16.29 -3.14 1.09
C THR A 190 -15.56 -2.79 2.39
N LYS A 191 -16.01 -3.34 3.51
CA LYS A 191 -15.36 -3.18 4.81
C LYS A 191 -13.90 -3.58 4.78
N GLU A 192 -13.61 -4.75 4.23
CA GLU A 192 -12.25 -5.27 4.15
C GLU A 192 -11.35 -4.34 3.33
N MET A 193 -11.74 -4.04 2.08
CA MET A 193 -10.94 -3.19 1.19
C MET A 193 -10.73 -1.79 1.76
N ILE A 194 -11.77 -1.14 2.27
CA ILE A 194 -11.67 0.24 2.78
C ILE A 194 -10.92 0.29 4.10
N TRP A 195 -11.11 -0.70 4.98
CA TRP A 195 -10.34 -0.77 6.21
C TRP A 195 -8.85 -0.94 5.96
N GLU A 196 -8.44 -1.70 4.94
CA GLU A 196 -7.03 -1.85 4.61
C GLU A 196 -6.38 -0.52 4.24
N LEU A 197 -7.06 0.32 3.45
CA LEU A 197 -6.61 1.67 3.13
C LEU A 197 -6.55 2.56 4.39
N CYS A 198 -7.58 2.51 5.23
CA CYS A 198 -7.65 3.24 6.50
C CYS A 198 -6.55 2.80 7.47
N TYR A 199 -6.24 1.51 7.51
CA TYR A 199 -5.20 0.95 8.36
C TYR A 199 -3.83 1.46 7.93
N ILE A 200 -3.50 1.39 6.63
CA ILE A 200 -2.24 1.94 6.09
C ILE A 200 -2.13 3.43 6.40
N TYR A 201 -3.22 4.17 6.16
CA TYR A 201 -3.27 5.60 6.46
C TYR A 201 -3.14 5.91 7.95
N SER A 202 -3.49 4.97 8.83
CA SER A 202 -3.41 5.16 10.29
C SER A 202 -2.02 4.97 10.90
N LEU A 203 -1.08 4.41 10.14
CA LEU A 203 0.27 4.04 10.61
C LEU A 203 1.19 5.23 10.83
#